data_AF-A0A7S3ADF6-F1
#
_entry.id   AF-A0A7S3ADF6-F1
#
_cell.length_a   1.000
_cell.length_b   1.000
_cell.length_c   1.000
_cell.angle_alpha   90.00
_cell.angle_beta   90.00
_cell.angle_gamma   90.00
#
_symmetry.space_group_name_H-M   'P 1'
#
loop_
_entity.id
_entity.type
_entity.pdbx_description
1 polymer ?
#
loop_
_entity_poly.entity_id
_entity_poly.type
_entity_poly.pdbx_seq_one_letter_code
_entity_poly.pdbx_strand_id
1 'polypeptide(L)'
;MAGLAPARRQCWTKLWTQLLVMPGIFLLSLAQHNFSMQQWSDEAATVLFSTDGTRWYDWAFGYVFGAYLLEDMLNDSLDVLMVWHHVGCCLGHFVAFVLLPAGFPFYFGGAVSLEFGSALYNLYCLYPEAKGMAWAFVLSMSLSNLAAAIFCSVWLWQDFPIAAKLFAGIVTSIFIVIRQKECMSEIKSINTPPPSPQAPRIRSTAPPRSPEAKSAVPPRARDAAVTRAAKVK
;
A
#
# COMPACT_ATOMS: atom_id res chain seq x y z
N MET A 1 -16.05 12.93 2.76
CA MET A 1 -15.31 13.14 1.51
C MET A 1 -15.85 12.10 0.54
N ALA A 2 -16.47 12.51 -0.56
CA ALA A 2 -16.80 11.58 -1.64
C ALA A 2 -15.46 11.20 -2.28
N GLY A 3 -14.83 10.13 -1.78
CA GLY A 3 -13.59 9.62 -2.32
C GLY A 3 -13.82 9.31 -3.80
N LEU A 4 -12.96 9.86 -4.66
CA LEU A 4 -12.94 9.47 -6.06
C LEU A 4 -12.66 7.97 -6.05
N ALA A 5 -13.70 7.17 -6.30
CA ALA A 5 -13.51 5.75 -6.53
C ALA A 5 -12.38 5.62 -7.56
N PRO A 6 -11.35 4.80 -7.30
CA PRO A 6 -10.24 4.63 -8.23
C PRO A 6 -10.81 4.40 -9.63
N ALA A 7 -10.19 5.02 -10.63
CA ALA A 7 -10.74 4.97 -11.97
C ALA A 7 -10.92 3.49 -12.33
N ARG A 8 -12.13 3.09 -12.75
CA ARG A 8 -12.49 1.68 -12.98
C ARG A 8 -11.44 0.91 -13.78
N ARG A 9 -10.76 1.60 -14.71
CA ARG A 9 -9.63 1.10 -15.48
C ARG A 9 -8.44 0.66 -14.62
N GLN A 10 -8.05 1.45 -13.62
CA GLN A 10 -6.96 1.15 -12.70
C GLN A 10 -7.25 -0.12 -11.88
N CYS A 11 -8.45 -0.26 -11.31
CA CYS A 11 -8.81 -1.48 -10.59
C CYS A 11 -8.67 -2.73 -11.47
N TRP A 12 -9.08 -2.64 -12.74
CA TRP A 12 -8.91 -3.73 -13.70
C TRP A 12 -7.45 -4.06 -13.98
N THR A 13 -6.61 -3.07 -14.26
CA THR A 13 -5.18 -3.32 -14.55
C THR A 13 -4.48 -3.94 -13.34
N LYS A 14 -4.76 -3.43 -12.14
CA LYS A 14 -4.21 -3.96 -10.88
C LYS A 14 -4.63 -5.41 -10.63
N LEU A 15 -5.90 -5.75 -10.86
CA LEU A 15 -6.43 -7.11 -10.70
C LEU A 15 -5.65 -8.14 -11.51
N TRP A 16 -5.34 -7.84 -12.77
CA TRP A 16 -4.56 -8.74 -13.63
C TRP A 16 -3.16 -9.01 -13.06
N THR A 17 -2.48 -7.95 -12.61
CA THR A 17 -1.15 -8.09 -12.01
C THR A 17 -1.18 -8.89 -10.71
N GLN A 18 -2.16 -8.63 -9.84
CA GLN A 18 -2.28 -9.24 -8.51
C GLN A 18 -2.75 -10.69 -8.54
N LEU A 19 -3.69 -11.04 -9.43
CA LEU A 19 -4.29 -12.37 -9.46
C LEU A 19 -3.56 -13.34 -10.40
N LEU A 20 -2.91 -12.85 -11.45
CA LEU A 20 -2.33 -13.71 -12.48
C LEU A 20 -0.83 -13.51 -12.65
N VAL A 21 -0.37 -12.29 -12.88
CA VAL A 21 1.04 -12.06 -13.24
C VAL A 21 1.97 -12.41 -12.07
N MET A 22 1.76 -11.82 -10.89
CA MET A 22 2.64 -12.08 -9.74
C MET A 22 2.54 -13.51 -9.21
N PRO A 23 1.34 -14.11 -9.03
CA PRO A 23 1.24 -15.52 -8.67
C PRO A 23 1.84 -16.45 -9.73
N GLY A 24 1.68 -16.13 -11.02
CA GLY A 24 2.29 -16.89 -12.11
C GLY A 24 3.81 -16.87 -12.04
N ILE A 25 4.43 -15.71 -11.84
CA ILE A 25 5.89 -15.59 -11.68
C ILE A 25 6.34 -16.35 -10.43
N PHE A 26 5.60 -16.27 -9.32
CA PHE A 26 5.91 -17.02 -8.10
C PHE A 26 5.90 -18.53 -8.33
N LEU A 27 4.86 -19.05 -8.98
CA LEU A 27 4.74 -20.48 -9.27
C LEU A 27 5.82 -20.97 -10.26
N LEU A 28 6.19 -20.15 -11.24
CA LEU A 28 7.27 -20.45 -12.16
C LEU A 28 8.63 -20.48 -11.47
N SER A 29 8.90 -19.53 -10.56
CA SER A 29 10.12 -19.55 -9.75
C SER A 29 10.15 -20.78 -8.83
N LEU A 30 9.04 -21.05 -8.13
CA LEU A 30 8.90 -22.22 -7.26
C LEU A 30 9.10 -23.53 -8.04
N ALA A 31 8.56 -23.65 -9.26
CA ALA A 31 8.76 -24.81 -10.12
C ALA A 31 10.22 -24.97 -10.56
N GLN A 32 10.93 -23.87 -10.84
CA GLN A 32 12.35 -23.88 -11.19
C GLN A 32 13.21 -24.44 -10.04
N HIS A 33 12.78 -24.25 -8.79
CA HIS A 33 13.43 -24.74 -7.58
C HIS A 33 12.77 -26.02 -7.03
N ASN A 34 12.27 -26.89 -7.91
CA ASN A 34 11.65 -28.19 -7.58
C ASN A 34 10.53 -28.12 -6.53
N PHE A 35 9.77 -27.02 -6.54
CA PHE A 35 8.73 -26.74 -5.57
C PHE A 35 9.19 -26.68 -4.10
N SER A 36 10.46 -26.35 -3.87
CA SER A 36 11.06 -26.23 -2.53
C SER A 36 11.49 -24.79 -2.26
N MET A 37 10.81 -24.13 -1.31
CA MET A 37 11.17 -22.80 -0.83
C MET A 37 12.55 -22.78 -0.17
N GLN A 38 12.95 -23.88 0.48
CA GLN A 38 14.27 -23.99 1.10
C GLN A 38 15.36 -24.08 0.03
N GLN A 39 15.16 -24.92 -1.00
CA GLN A 39 16.10 -25.01 -2.11
C GLN A 39 16.25 -23.65 -2.82
N TRP A 40 15.13 -22.96 -3.07
CA TRP A 40 15.15 -21.61 -3.64
C TRP A 40 15.95 -20.63 -2.74
N SER A 41 15.77 -20.70 -1.42
CA SER A 41 16.50 -19.87 -0.45
C SER A 41 18.01 -20.13 -0.50
N ASP A 42 18.40 -21.39 -0.49
CA ASP A 42 19.80 -21.81 -0.49
C ASP A 42 20.51 -21.39 -1.79
N GLU A 43 19.83 -21.54 -2.94
CA GLU A 43 20.35 -21.10 -4.24
C GLU A 43 20.44 -19.57 -4.33
N ALA A 44 19.40 -18.85 -3.92
CA ALA A 44 19.38 -17.39 -3.92
C ALA A 44 20.48 -16.78 -3.02
N ALA A 45 20.86 -17.46 -1.93
CA ALA A 45 21.94 -17.03 -1.05
C ALA A 45 23.30 -16.95 -1.75
N THR A 46 23.52 -17.77 -2.78
CA THR A 46 24.83 -17.95 -3.40
C THR A 46 25.04 -17.07 -4.64
N VAL A 47 23.97 -16.65 -5.32
CA VAL A 47 24.06 -15.92 -6.59
C VAL A 47 23.14 -14.72 -6.58
N LEU A 48 23.70 -13.52 -6.41
CA LEU A 48 22.93 -12.27 -6.52
C LEU A 48 22.63 -11.92 -7.99
N PHE A 49 23.65 -12.04 -8.84
CA PHE A 49 23.57 -11.85 -10.29
C PHE A 49 23.94 -13.15 -10.97
N SER A 50 22.98 -13.82 -11.59
CA SER A 50 23.26 -15.05 -12.31
C SER A 50 23.42 -14.77 -13.79
N THR A 51 24.60 -15.07 -14.33
CA THR A 51 24.88 -14.93 -15.77
C THR A 51 24.20 -16.01 -16.60
N ASP A 52 23.76 -17.09 -15.97
CA ASP A 52 23.08 -18.23 -16.57
C ASP A 52 21.54 -18.12 -16.56
N GLY A 53 20.99 -17.05 -15.97
CA GLY A 53 19.54 -16.83 -15.91
C GLY A 53 18.82 -17.64 -14.83
N THR A 54 19.53 -18.34 -13.93
CA THR A 54 18.95 -19.11 -12.81
C THR A 54 18.09 -18.29 -11.83
N ARG A 55 18.04 -16.95 -11.93
CA ARG A 55 17.15 -16.11 -11.13
C ARG A 55 16.20 -15.27 -11.97
N TRP A 56 15.94 -15.68 -13.22
CA TRP A 56 15.13 -14.90 -14.17
C TRP A 56 13.77 -14.49 -13.59
N TYR A 57 13.04 -15.42 -12.97
CA TYR A 57 11.72 -15.13 -12.40
C TYR A 57 11.78 -14.21 -11.16
N ASP A 58 12.84 -14.30 -10.37
CA ASP A 58 13.08 -13.38 -9.24
C ASP A 58 13.22 -11.94 -9.75
N TRP A 59 14.04 -11.75 -10.80
CA TRP A 59 14.20 -10.46 -11.46
C TRP A 59 12.90 -9.98 -12.10
N ALA A 60 12.16 -10.87 -12.77
CA ALA A 60 10.88 -10.53 -13.35
C ALA A 60 9.89 -10.04 -12.29
N PHE A 61 9.82 -10.70 -11.14
CA PHE A 61 9.03 -10.21 -10.01
C PHE A 61 9.53 -8.87 -9.52
N GLY A 62 10.85 -8.67 -9.39
CA GLY A 62 11.40 -7.40 -8.95
C GLY A 62 11.02 -6.23 -9.84
N TYR A 63 11.08 -6.42 -11.16
CA TYR A 63 10.63 -5.41 -12.12
C TYR A 63 9.12 -5.19 -12.06
N VAL A 64 8.32 -6.26 -12.07
CA VAL A 64 6.85 -6.16 -12.08
C VAL A 64 6.33 -5.54 -10.79
N PHE A 65 6.76 -6.04 -9.63
CA PHE A 65 6.32 -5.54 -8.33
C PHE A 65 6.87 -4.15 -8.05
N GLY A 66 8.14 -3.88 -8.38
CA GLY A 66 8.71 -2.54 -8.23
C GLY A 66 8.01 -1.50 -9.10
N ALA A 67 7.76 -1.81 -10.38
CA ALA A 67 7.02 -0.93 -11.28
C ALA A 67 5.57 -0.74 -10.82
N TYR A 68 4.93 -1.80 -10.33
CA TYR A 68 3.57 -1.76 -9.78
C TYR A 68 3.47 -0.80 -8.58
N LEU A 69 4.36 -0.91 -7.60
CA LEU A 69 4.40 0.00 -6.44
C LEU A 69 4.66 1.45 -6.87
N LEU A 70 5.53 1.66 -7.85
CA LEU A 70 5.85 2.99 -8.36
C LEU A 70 4.67 3.60 -9.14
N GLU A 71 3.96 2.80 -9.93
CA GLU A 71 2.76 3.20 -10.65
C GLU A 71 1.71 3.72 -9.67
N ASP A 72 1.48 3.01 -8.57
CA ASP A 72 0.54 3.40 -7.51
C ASP A 72 0.92 4.75 -6.88
N MET A 73 2.20 4.96 -6.58
CA MET A 73 2.67 6.22 -5.99
C MET A 73 2.59 7.41 -6.97
N LEU A 74 2.72 7.17 -8.28
CA LEU A 74 2.75 8.23 -9.29
C LEU A 74 1.37 8.59 -9.83
N ASN A 75 0.48 7.61 -9.95
CA ASN A 75 -0.80 7.78 -10.65
C ASN A 75 -2.00 7.83 -9.71
N ASP A 76 -1.89 7.34 -8.48
CA ASP A 76 -3.00 7.32 -7.54
C ASP A 76 -2.88 8.41 -6.47
N SER A 77 -4.02 8.95 -6.08
CA SER A 77 -4.11 9.85 -4.92
C SER A 77 -4.10 9.01 -3.64
N LEU A 78 -2.92 8.50 -3.30
CA LEU A 78 -2.71 7.73 -2.09
C LEU A 78 -2.75 8.64 -0.85
N ASP A 79 -3.34 8.15 0.23
CA ASP A 79 -3.20 8.82 1.51
C ASP A 79 -1.77 8.68 2.07
N VAL A 80 -1.44 9.50 3.07
CA VAL A 80 -0.08 9.51 3.65
C VAL A 80 0.30 8.14 4.22
N LEU A 81 -0.66 7.41 4.78
CA LEU A 81 -0.40 6.10 5.38
C LEU A 81 -0.03 5.06 4.32
N MET A 82 -0.73 5.08 3.19
CA MET A 82 -0.51 4.20 2.06
C MET A 82 0.79 4.56 1.34
N VAL A 83 1.14 5.84 1.20
CA VAL A 83 2.47 6.24 0.70
C VAL A 83 3.58 5.62 1.56
N TRP A 84 3.49 5.72 2.89
CA TRP A 84 4.46 5.08 3.78
C TRP A 84 4.47 3.55 3.67
N HIS A 85 3.31 2.95 3.43
CA HIS A 85 3.21 1.52 3.13
C HIS A 85 4.00 1.16 1.87
N HIS A 86 3.76 1.83 0.73
CA HIS A 86 4.49 1.57 -0.51
C HIS A 86 5.99 1.83 -0.38
N VAL A 87 6.40 2.90 0.31
CA VAL A 87 7.83 3.15 0.62
C VAL A 87 8.43 1.98 1.40
N GLY A 88 7.74 1.49 2.42
CA GLY A 88 8.19 0.32 3.16
C GLY A 88 8.18 -0.96 2.31
N CYS A 89 7.24 -1.13 1.38
CA CYS A 89 7.22 -2.24 0.42
C CYS A 89 8.45 -2.20 -0.48
N CYS A 90 8.81 -1.02 -1.01
CA CYS A 90 10.03 -0.81 -1.80
C CYS A 90 11.30 -1.11 -0.98
N LEU A 91 11.36 -0.66 0.26
CA LEU A 91 12.49 -0.94 1.15
C LEU A 91 12.59 -2.43 1.49
N GLY A 92 11.47 -3.07 1.82
CA GLY A 92 11.39 -4.51 2.07
C GLY A 92 11.81 -5.30 0.83
N HIS A 93 11.38 -4.87 -0.35
CA HIS A 93 11.78 -5.45 -1.63
C HIS A 93 13.29 -5.36 -1.84
N PHE A 94 13.86 -4.16 -1.66
CA PHE A 94 15.30 -3.95 -1.78
C PHE A 94 16.09 -4.81 -0.79
N VAL A 95 15.67 -4.85 0.48
CA VAL A 95 16.32 -5.65 1.51
C VAL A 95 16.27 -7.14 1.15
N ALA A 96 15.09 -7.66 0.81
CA ALA A 96 14.93 -9.08 0.51
C ALA A 96 15.64 -9.49 -0.78
N PHE A 97 15.63 -8.64 -1.80
CA PHE A 97 16.20 -8.96 -3.10
C PHE A 97 17.73 -8.78 -3.15
N VAL A 98 18.23 -7.70 -2.56
CA VAL A 98 19.64 -7.28 -2.70
C VAL A 98 20.46 -7.61 -1.46
N LEU A 99 19.95 -7.31 -0.25
CA LEU A 99 20.74 -7.41 0.97
C LEU A 99 20.66 -8.78 1.63
N LEU A 100 19.53 -9.48 1.48
CA LEU A 100 19.30 -10.80 2.05
C LEU A 100 18.61 -11.74 1.06
N PRO A 101 19.28 -12.08 -0.06
CA PRO A 101 18.68 -12.85 -1.14
C PRO A 101 18.21 -14.24 -0.71
N ALA A 102 18.84 -14.84 0.31
CA ALA A 102 18.37 -16.09 0.91
C ALA A 102 16.93 -16.00 1.46
N GLY A 103 16.54 -14.84 1.99
CA GLY A 103 15.19 -14.63 2.47
C GLY A 103 14.17 -14.41 1.35
N PHE A 104 14.62 -14.00 0.16
CA PHE A 104 13.77 -13.55 -0.94
C PHE A 104 12.55 -14.45 -1.24
N PRO A 105 12.67 -15.80 -1.29
CA PRO A 105 11.53 -16.66 -1.56
C PRO A 105 10.37 -16.45 -0.59
N PHE A 106 10.67 -16.38 0.72
CA PHE A 106 9.66 -16.20 1.76
C PHE A 106 9.05 -14.79 1.69
N TYR A 107 9.86 -13.77 1.39
CA TYR A 107 9.34 -12.42 1.14
C TYR A 107 8.42 -12.38 -0.09
N PHE A 108 8.80 -13.01 -1.20
CA PHE A 108 7.99 -13.06 -2.41
C PHE A 108 6.66 -13.75 -2.13
N GLY A 109 6.67 -14.92 -1.49
CA GLY A 109 5.45 -15.61 -1.06
C GLY A 109 4.55 -14.74 -0.16
N GLY A 110 5.14 -14.01 0.78
CA GLY A 110 4.44 -13.05 1.62
C GLY A 110 3.84 -11.89 0.84
N ALA A 111 4.61 -11.27 -0.06
CA ALA A 111 4.17 -10.15 -0.90
C ALA A 111 3.00 -10.56 -1.80
N VAL A 112 3.12 -11.68 -2.53
CA VAL A 112 2.03 -12.23 -3.36
C VAL A 112 0.79 -12.53 -2.54
N SER A 113 0.96 -13.09 -1.34
CA SER A 113 -0.15 -13.35 -0.43
C SER A 113 -0.88 -12.07 -0.09
N LEU A 114 -0.16 -11.02 0.33
CA LEU A 114 -0.74 -9.71 0.61
C LEU A 114 -1.50 -9.18 -0.61
N GLU A 115 -0.88 -9.17 -1.79
CA GLU A 115 -1.50 -8.66 -3.01
C GLU A 115 -2.82 -9.34 -3.39
N PHE A 116 -3.03 -10.60 -3.00
CA PHE A 116 -4.31 -11.27 -3.18
C PHE A 116 -5.45 -10.58 -2.41
N GLY A 117 -5.22 -10.15 -1.17
CA GLY A 117 -6.20 -9.38 -0.40
C GLY A 117 -6.53 -8.02 -1.05
N SER A 118 -5.51 -7.37 -1.62
CA SER A 118 -5.64 -6.09 -2.34
C SER A 118 -6.37 -6.28 -3.67
N ALA A 119 -6.24 -7.43 -4.32
CA ALA A 119 -7.02 -7.77 -5.51
C ALA A 119 -8.52 -7.81 -5.20
N LEU A 120 -8.93 -8.42 -4.09
CA LEU A 120 -10.34 -8.47 -3.72
C LEU A 120 -10.87 -7.08 -3.31
N TYR A 121 -10.02 -6.18 -2.81
CA TYR A 121 -10.39 -4.77 -2.68
C TYR A 121 -10.67 -4.13 -4.04
N ASN A 122 -9.79 -4.32 -5.04
CA ASN A 122 -10.03 -3.81 -6.39
C ASN A 122 -11.33 -4.38 -7.00
N LEU A 123 -11.61 -5.67 -6.78
CA LEU A 123 -12.86 -6.29 -7.23
C LEU A 123 -14.08 -5.70 -6.50
N TYR A 124 -13.94 -5.41 -5.21
CA TYR A 124 -14.95 -4.69 -4.42
C TYR A 124 -15.23 -3.29 -4.98
N CYS A 125 -14.18 -2.51 -5.31
CA CYS A 125 -14.35 -1.20 -5.94
C CYS A 125 -15.03 -1.27 -7.31
N LEU A 126 -14.83 -2.35 -8.08
CA LEU A 126 -15.48 -2.56 -9.38
C LEU A 126 -16.95 -2.95 -9.26
N TYR A 127 -17.32 -3.66 -8.20
CA TYR A 127 -18.65 -4.25 -8.01
C TYR A 127 -19.19 -4.03 -6.58
N PRO A 128 -19.33 -2.77 -6.13
CA PRO A 128 -19.72 -2.48 -4.74
C PRO A 128 -21.15 -2.95 -4.41
N GLU A 129 -22.03 -3.03 -5.43
CA GLU A 129 -23.43 -3.45 -5.28
C GLU A 129 -23.62 -4.96 -5.05
N ALA A 130 -22.57 -5.76 -5.26
CA ALA A 130 -22.67 -7.21 -5.12
C ALA A 130 -22.72 -7.62 -3.64
N LYS A 131 -23.84 -8.22 -3.21
CA LYS A 131 -24.20 -8.49 -1.80
C LYS A 131 -23.23 -9.37 -0.99
N GLY A 132 -22.19 -9.95 -1.60
CA GLY A 132 -21.15 -10.71 -0.91
C GLY A 132 -19.75 -10.10 -0.99
N MET A 133 -19.57 -9.03 -1.78
CA MET A 133 -18.24 -8.58 -2.15
C MET A 133 -17.49 -7.91 -0.98
N ALA A 134 -18.20 -7.19 -0.12
CA ALA A 134 -17.64 -6.65 1.12
C ALA A 134 -17.11 -7.76 2.05
N TRP A 135 -17.87 -8.87 2.19
CA TRP A 135 -17.43 -10.02 2.97
C TRP A 135 -16.25 -10.75 2.33
N ALA A 136 -16.27 -10.91 1.00
CA ALA A 136 -15.16 -11.50 0.26
C ALA A 136 -13.87 -10.68 0.44
N PHE A 137 -13.98 -9.35 0.39
CA PHE A 137 -12.87 -8.44 0.67
C PHE A 137 -12.32 -8.62 2.09
N VAL A 138 -13.16 -8.58 3.13
CA VAL A 138 -12.73 -8.73 4.54
C VAL A 138 -12.08 -10.09 4.79
N LEU A 139 -12.69 -11.17 4.30
CA LEU A 139 -12.16 -12.52 4.45
C LEU A 139 -10.83 -12.67 3.73
N SER A 140 -10.74 -12.20 2.48
CA SER A 140 -9.50 -12.28 1.71
C SER A 140 -8.38 -11.42 2.32
N MET A 141 -8.70 -10.22 2.81
CA MET A 141 -7.73 -9.39 3.53
C MET A 141 -7.19 -10.11 4.78
N SER A 142 -8.07 -10.75 5.56
CA SER A 142 -7.66 -11.48 6.77
C SER A 142 -6.80 -12.71 6.43
N LEU A 143 -7.20 -13.49 5.42
CA LEU A 143 -6.46 -14.69 4.98
C LEU A 143 -5.11 -14.34 4.37
N SER A 144 -5.04 -13.28 3.54
CA SER A 144 -3.79 -12.79 2.97
C SER A 144 -2.79 -12.33 4.04
N ASN A 145 -3.28 -11.61 5.06
CA ASN A 145 -2.46 -11.19 6.20
C ASN A 145 -1.95 -12.39 7.01
N LEU A 146 -2.80 -13.41 7.23
CA LEU A 146 -2.38 -14.64 7.90
C LEU A 146 -1.31 -15.39 7.09
N ALA A 147 -1.51 -15.55 5.78
CA ALA A 147 -0.53 -16.19 4.91
C ALA A 147 0.81 -15.44 4.92
N ALA A 148 0.79 -14.11 4.86
CA ALA A 148 2.00 -13.29 4.97
C ALA A 148 2.70 -13.46 6.34
N ALA A 149 1.93 -13.56 7.43
CA ALA A 149 2.49 -13.83 8.76
C ALA A 149 3.14 -15.22 8.84
N ILE A 150 2.58 -16.22 8.16
CA ILE A 150 3.18 -17.57 8.06
C ILE A 150 4.51 -17.50 7.31
N PHE A 151 4.57 -16.87 6.13
CA PHE A 151 5.82 -16.68 5.39
C PHE A 151 6.88 -15.93 6.20
N CYS A 152 6.47 -14.86 6.89
CA CYS A 152 7.36 -14.12 7.79
C CYS A 152 7.85 -15.01 8.95
N SER A 153 6.98 -15.84 9.54
CA SER A 153 7.38 -16.75 10.63
C SER A 153 8.43 -17.76 10.15
N VAL A 154 8.26 -18.30 8.94
CA VAL A 154 9.27 -19.19 8.33
C VAL A 154 10.59 -18.44 8.10
N TRP A 155 10.55 -17.19 7.63
CA TRP A 155 11.75 -16.34 7.51
C TRP A 155 12.45 -16.17 8.86
N LEU A 156 11.71 -15.93 9.95
CA LEU A 156 12.29 -15.74 11.29
C LEU A 156 13.00 -16.99 11.82
N TRP A 157 12.61 -18.18 11.36
CA TRP A 157 13.25 -19.45 11.71
C TRP A 157 14.50 -19.77 10.89
N GLN A 158 14.75 -19.07 9.79
CA GLN A 158 15.98 -19.24 9.00
C GLN A 158 17.20 -18.75 9.79
N ASP A 159 18.40 -19.22 9.43
CA ASP A 159 19.64 -18.80 10.08
C ASP A 159 20.16 -17.44 9.53
N PHE A 160 19.34 -16.40 9.71
CA PHE A 160 19.64 -15.04 9.29
C PHE A 160 20.12 -14.16 10.44
N PRO A 161 20.85 -13.06 10.17
CA PRO A 161 21.21 -12.09 11.19
C PRO A 161 19.99 -11.57 11.95
N ILE A 162 20.12 -11.42 13.27
CA ILE A 162 19.01 -10.98 14.14
C ILE A 162 18.38 -9.66 13.68
N ALA A 163 19.18 -8.73 13.15
CA ALA A 163 18.70 -7.46 12.62
C ALA A 163 17.73 -7.66 11.44
N ALA A 164 18.02 -8.59 10.52
CA ALA A 164 17.16 -8.88 9.39
C ALA A 164 15.85 -9.57 9.82
N LYS A 165 15.92 -10.45 10.82
CA LYS A 165 14.74 -11.06 11.44
C LYS A 165 13.84 -10.01 12.07
N LEU A 166 14.40 -9.14 12.91
CA LEU A 166 13.66 -8.06 13.56
C LEU A 166 13.04 -7.12 12.52
N PHE A 167 13.79 -6.74 11.48
CA PHE A 167 13.28 -5.92 10.39
C PHE A 167 12.06 -6.58 9.71
N ALA A 168 12.19 -7.83 9.26
CA ALA A 168 11.11 -8.54 8.58
C ALA A 168 9.86 -8.69 9.48
N GLY A 169 10.06 -9.07 10.75
CA GLY A 169 8.97 -9.21 11.71
C GLY A 169 8.24 -7.90 12.00
N ILE A 170 8.99 -6.81 12.23
CA ILE A 170 8.41 -5.50 12.53
C ILE A 170 7.66 -4.95 11.32
N VAL A 171 8.29 -4.94 10.14
CA VAL A 171 7.68 -4.38 8.92
C VAL A 171 6.42 -5.15 8.54
N THR A 172 6.48 -6.49 8.54
CA THR A 172 5.31 -7.32 8.23
C THR A 172 4.17 -7.08 9.23
N SER A 173 4.48 -6.98 10.52
CA SER A 173 3.47 -6.71 11.55
C SER A 173 2.79 -5.35 11.35
N ILE A 174 3.58 -4.31 11.08
CA ILE A 174 3.06 -2.97 10.79
C ILE A 174 2.14 -3.02 9.56
N PHE A 175 2.55 -3.71 8.50
CA PHE A 175 1.79 -3.80 7.26
C PHE A 175 0.46 -4.53 7.44
N ILE A 176 0.46 -5.66 8.15
CA ILE A 176 -0.77 -6.38 8.47
C ILE A 176 -1.74 -5.47 9.24
N VAL A 177 -1.24 -4.71 10.23
CA VAL A 177 -2.07 -3.78 11.02
C VAL A 177 -2.62 -2.66 10.14
N ILE A 178 -1.80 -2.02 9.31
CA ILE A 178 -2.23 -0.94 8.41
C ILE A 178 -3.31 -1.46 7.45
N ARG A 179 -3.07 -2.61 6.81
CA ARG A 179 -4.01 -3.21 5.84
C ARG A 179 -5.33 -3.59 6.48
N GLN A 180 -5.29 -4.18 7.68
CA GLN A 180 -6.51 -4.53 8.40
C GLN A 180 -7.28 -3.30 8.85
N LYS A 181 -6.58 -2.26 9.32
CA LYS A 181 -7.19 -0.98 9.70
C LYS A 181 -7.88 -0.33 8.49
N GLU A 182 -7.24 -0.35 7.32
CA GLU A 182 -7.80 0.20 6.08
C GLU A 182 -9.05 -0.55 5.67
N CYS A 183 -9.00 -1.88 5.65
CA CYS A 183 -10.16 -2.73 5.40
C CYS A 183 -11.34 -2.39 6.33
N MET A 184 -11.09 -2.21 7.63
CA MET A 184 -12.15 -1.86 8.58
C MET A 184 -12.65 -0.43 8.42
N SER A 185 -11.80 0.51 8.03
CA SER A 185 -12.17 1.89 7.72
C SER A 185 -13.16 1.93 6.55
N GLU A 186 -12.84 1.20 5.48
CA GLU A 186 -13.66 1.11 4.29
C GLU A 186 -15.04 0.52 4.60
N ILE A 187 -15.08 -0.64 5.30
CA ILE A 187 -16.33 -1.28 5.73
C ILE A 187 -17.19 -0.36 6.60
N LYS A 188 -16.58 0.44 7.48
CA LYS A 188 -17.33 1.41 8.30
C LYS A 188 -17.91 2.55 7.45
N SER A 189 -17.16 3.04 6.46
CA SER A 189 -17.61 4.12 5.58
C SER A 189 -18.88 3.75 4.82
N ILE A 190 -18.99 2.49 4.39
CA ILE A 190 -20.14 1.93 3.65
C ILE A 190 -21.37 1.78 4.54
N ASN A 191 -21.17 1.28 5.76
CA ASN A 191 -22.26 1.06 6.71
C ASN A 191 -22.73 2.36 7.40
N THR A 192 -21.98 3.46 7.23
CA THR A 192 -22.41 4.75 7.73
C THR A 192 -23.45 5.29 6.75
N PRO A 193 -24.73 5.43 7.15
CA PRO A 193 -25.74 5.98 6.26
C PRO A 193 -25.29 7.38 5.81
N PRO A 194 -25.56 7.77 4.55
CA PRO A 194 -25.23 9.11 4.09
C PRO A 194 -25.83 10.11 5.09
N PRO A 195 -25.12 11.19 5.44
CA PRO A 195 -25.66 12.19 6.35
C PRO A 195 -27.03 12.58 5.82
N SER A 196 -28.06 12.42 6.67
CA SER A 196 -29.43 12.78 6.31
C SER A 196 -29.37 14.13 5.62
N PRO A 197 -29.94 14.28 4.39
CA PRO A 197 -29.84 15.52 3.64
C PRO A 197 -30.22 16.63 4.60
N GLN A 198 -29.23 17.46 4.97
CA GLN A 198 -29.47 18.52 5.94
C GLN A 198 -30.63 19.30 5.36
N ALA A 199 -31.77 19.30 6.08
CA ALA A 199 -32.97 19.99 5.64
C ALA A 199 -32.50 21.36 5.14
N PRO A 200 -32.80 21.73 3.87
CA PRO A 200 -32.22 22.90 3.24
C PRO A 200 -32.31 24.00 4.26
N ARG A 201 -31.14 24.51 4.70
CA ARG A 201 -31.07 25.55 5.72
C ARG A 201 -31.99 26.63 5.20
N ILE A 202 -33.22 26.70 5.73
CA ILE A 202 -34.17 27.74 5.35
C ILE A 202 -33.40 28.98 5.72
N ARG A 203 -32.89 29.66 4.70
CA ARG A 203 -32.04 30.82 4.85
C ARG A 203 -32.93 31.74 5.65
N SER A 204 -32.65 31.86 6.94
CA SER A 204 -33.47 32.67 7.83
C SER A 204 -33.59 34.00 7.12
N THR A 205 -34.81 34.36 6.74
CA THR A 205 -35.17 35.68 6.23
C THR A 205 -35.11 36.69 7.36
N ALA A 206 -34.12 36.54 8.26
CA ALA A 206 -33.73 37.57 9.19
C ALA A 206 -33.56 38.84 8.35
N PRO A 207 -34.33 39.89 8.68
CA PRO A 207 -34.27 41.12 7.92
C PRO A 207 -32.82 41.58 7.83
N PRO A 208 -32.40 42.13 6.68
CA PRO A 208 -31.05 42.63 6.51
C PRO A 208 -30.73 43.52 7.71
N ARG A 209 -29.68 43.15 8.48
CA ARG A 209 -29.16 44.05 9.51
C ARG A 209 -28.91 45.37 8.83
N SER A 210 -29.49 46.43 9.40
CA SER A 210 -29.22 47.79 9.01
C SER A 210 -27.70 47.98 8.87
N PRO A 211 -27.24 48.71 7.84
CA PRO A 211 -25.81 48.94 7.64
C PRO A 211 -25.26 49.61 8.90
N GLU A 212 -24.55 48.83 9.72
CA GLU A 212 -23.72 49.36 10.79
C GLU A 212 -22.78 50.36 10.14
N ALA A 213 -22.91 51.62 10.57
CA ALA A 213 -22.07 52.71 10.15
C ALA A 213 -20.61 52.28 10.25
N LYS A 214 -19.93 52.26 9.10
CA LYS A 214 -18.50 52.01 9.01
C LYS A 214 -17.77 53.02 9.90
N SER A 215 -17.44 52.59 11.12
CA SER A 215 -16.50 53.32 11.96
C SER A 215 -15.18 53.38 11.20
N ALA A 216 -14.78 54.60 10.87
CA ALA A 216 -13.56 54.89 10.14
C ALA A 216 -12.36 54.42 10.97
N VAL A 217 -11.80 53.27 10.59
CA VAL A 217 -10.49 52.84 11.10
C VAL A 217 -9.44 53.74 10.44
N PRO A 218 -8.66 54.51 11.22
CA PRO A 218 -7.62 55.36 10.67
C PRO A 218 -6.51 54.51 10.04
N PRO A 219 -5.84 55.02 8.99
CA PRO A 219 -4.79 54.31 8.28
C PRO A 219 -3.61 54.05 9.21
N ARG A 220 -3.30 52.78 9.47
CA ARG A 220 -2.05 52.40 10.12
C ARG A 220 -0.90 52.68 9.15
N ALA A 221 0.02 53.51 9.61
CA ALA A 221 1.26 53.85 8.96
C ALA A 221 2.00 52.58 8.52
N ARG A 222 2.48 52.61 7.27
CA ARG A 222 3.46 51.67 6.73
C ARG A 222 4.78 51.91 7.45
N ASP A 223 5.12 51.03 8.38
CA ASP A 223 6.50 50.94 8.85
C ASP A 223 7.32 50.14 7.83
N ALA A 224 8.28 50.87 7.29
CA ALA A 224 9.32 50.40 6.40
C ALA A 224 10.35 49.54 7.14
N ALA A 225 11.05 48.74 6.34
CA ALA A 225 12.40 48.21 6.58
C ALA A 225 12.56 47.17 7.69
N VAL A 226 12.85 45.92 7.31
CA VAL A 226 14.08 45.24 7.74
C VAL A 226 14.57 44.32 6.63
N THR A 227 15.60 44.80 5.93
CA THR A 227 16.64 44.01 5.26
C THR A 227 17.40 43.19 6.31
N ARG A 228 17.56 41.87 6.12
CA ARG A 228 18.81 41.21 6.51
C ARG A 228 19.06 39.90 5.78
N ALA A 229 20.17 39.90 5.05
CA ALA A 229 20.87 38.76 4.52
C ALA A 229 21.44 37.88 5.65
N ALA A 230 21.49 36.57 5.42
CA ALA A 230 22.46 35.70 6.07
C ALA A 230 22.80 34.51 5.14
N LYS A 231 23.99 34.60 4.53
CA LYS A 231 24.77 33.46 4.08
C LYS A 231 25.24 32.69 5.32
N VAL A 232 25.07 31.36 5.35
CA VAL A 232 25.95 30.48 6.12
C VAL A 232 26.21 29.20 5.31
N LYS A 233 27.51 29.03 5.04
CA LYS A 233 28.32 27.88 4.61
C LYS A 233 27.63 26.60 4.14
#